data_AF-A0A519XS64-F1
#
_entry.id   AF-A0A519XS64-F1
#
_cell.length_a   1.000
_cell.length_b   1.000
_cell.length_c   1.000
_cell.angle_alpha   90.00
_cell.angle_beta   90.00
_cell.angle_gamma   90.00
#
_symmetry.space_group_name_H-M   'P 1'
#
loop_
_entity.id
_entity.type
_entity.pdbx_description
1 polymer ?
#
loop_
_entity_poly.entity_id
_entity_poly.type
_entity_poly.pdbx_seq_one_letter_code
_entity_poly.pdbx_strand_id
1 'polypeptide(L)' 'DNNKDMKQALTWIQKANATDPKFWNVNTEAKIRLKMKDYKGAVTAAEQSKKLALAATPPNGDYAKMDDALIAEAKKMGK' A
#
# COMPACT_ATOMS: atom_id res chain seq x y z
N ASP A 1 16.07 -17.38 2.35
CA ASP A 1 16.13 -16.14 3.14
C ASP A 1 15.17 -15.01 2.72
N ASN A 2 14.29 -15.18 1.72
CA ASN A 2 13.55 -14.04 1.13
C ASN A 2 12.45 -13.37 2.01
N ASN A 3 12.06 -13.97 3.13
CA ASN A 3 10.96 -13.46 3.97
C ASN A 3 11.43 -12.53 5.11
N LYS A 4 12.71 -12.53 5.45
CA LYS A 4 13.27 -11.59 6.45
C LYS A 4 13.25 -10.16 5.90
N ASP A 5 13.58 -10.02 4.62
CA ASP A 5 13.65 -8.72 3.93
C ASP A 5 12.28 -8.03 3.87
N MET A 6 11.19 -8.78 3.69
CA MET A 6 9.85 -8.20 3.56
C MET A 6 9.31 -7.62 4.87
N LYS A 7 9.55 -8.29 6.01
CA LYS A 7 9.17 -7.76 7.34
C LYS A 7 9.96 -6.50 7.68
N GLN A 8 11.25 -6.51 7.36
CA GLN A 8 12.11 -5.35 7.52
C GLN A 8 11.64 -4.20 6.61
N ALA A 9 11.38 -4.46 5.33
CA ALA A 9 10.85 -3.48 4.39
C ALA A 9 9.52 -2.88 4.86
N LEU A 10 8.61 -3.71 5.39
CA LEU A 10 7.36 -3.25 5.98
C LEU A 10 7.61 -2.30 7.16
N THR A 11 8.57 -2.62 8.02
CA THR A 11 8.92 -1.78 9.17
C THR A 11 9.47 -0.43 8.74
N TRP A 12 10.35 -0.39 7.73
CA TRP A 12 10.93 0.84 7.22
C TRP A 12 9.90 1.73 6.53
N ILE A 13 9.02 1.16 5.70
CA ILE A 13 7.99 1.95 5.01
C ILE A 13 6.95 2.48 6.01
N GLN A 14 6.58 1.70 7.03
CA GLN A 14 5.68 2.17 8.09
C GLN A 14 6.28 3.34 8.88
N LYS A 15 7.59 3.31 9.18
CA LYS A 15 8.29 4.44 9.81
C LYS A 15 8.25 5.68 8.93
N ALA A 16 8.50 5.55 7.63
CA ALA A 16 8.41 6.66 6.69
C ALA A 16 6.98 7.23 6.62
N ASN A 17 5.98 6.36 6.53
CA ASN A 17 4.57 6.73 6.48
C ASN A 17 4.06 7.36 7.79
N ALA A 18 4.65 7.03 8.94
CA ALA A 18 4.31 7.64 10.21
C ALA A 18 4.76 9.11 10.31
N THR A 19 5.84 9.48 9.61
CA THR A 19 6.36 10.86 9.61
C THR A 19 5.72 11.71 8.53
N ASP A 20 5.68 11.22 7.29
CA ASP A 20 5.13 11.95 6.14
C ASP A 20 4.51 10.96 5.16
N PRO A 21 3.23 10.61 5.34
CA PRO A 21 2.58 9.63 4.48
C PRO A 21 2.38 10.21 3.08
N LYS A 22 3.20 9.73 2.14
CA LYS A 22 3.04 10.01 0.72
C LYS A 22 2.26 8.88 0.06
N PHE A 23 1.36 9.21 -0.87
CA PHE A 23 0.53 8.19 -1.54
C PHE A 23 1.39 7.08 -2.15
N TRP A 24 2.52 7.41 -2.79
CA TRP A 24 3.40 6.40 -3.38
C TRP A 24 4.10 5.49 -2.35
N ASN A 25 4.41 6.02 -1.16
CA ASN A 25 4.99 5.23 -0.08
C ASN A 25 3.94 4.31 0.55
N VAL A 26 2.71 4.80 0.75
CA VAL A 26 1.59 4.00 1.26
C VAL A 26 1.16 2.93 0.24
N ASN A 27 1.19 3.22 -1.07
CA ASN A 27 1.03 2.23 -2.13
C ASN A 27 2.11 1.13 -2.07
N THR A 28 3.35 1.52 -1.80
CA THR A 28 4.46 0.57 -1.62
C THR A 28 4.25 -0.32 -0.40
N GLU A 29 3.76 0.24 0.71
CA GLU A 29 3.34 -0.53 1.88
C GLU A 29 2.25 -1.56 1.51
N ALA A 30 1.22 -1.16 0.76
CA ALA A 30 0.17 -2.07 0.30
C ALA A 30 0.73 -3.24 -0.53
N LYS A 31 1.66 -2.97 -1.45
CA LYS A 31 2.35 -4.00 -2.25
C LYS A 31 3.18 -4.96 -1.40
N ILE A 32 3.89 -4.45 -0.39
CA ILE A 32 4.66 -5.28 0.54
C ILE A 32 3.73 -6.20 1.32
N ARG A 33 2.65 -5.66 1.89
CA ARG A 33 1.65 -6.43 2.64
C ARG A 33 0.98 -7.50 1.77
N LEU A 34 0.65 -7.18 0.52
CA LEU A 34 0.10 -8.14 -0.44
C LEU A 34 1.06 -9.30 -0.70
N LYS A 35 2.36 -9.01 -0.94
CA LYS A 35 3.40 -10.05 -1.11
C LYS A 35 3.58 -10.92 0.14
N MET A 36 3.38 -10.33 1.32
CA MET A 36 3.40 -11.02 2.60
C MET A 36 2.10 -11.79 2.90
N LYS A 37 1.11 -11.77 1.99
CA LYS A 37 -0.24 -12.32 2.17
C LYS A 37 -1.03 -11.70 3.32
N ASP A 38 -0.62 -10.53 3.79
CA ASP A 38 -1.40 -9.68 4.69
C ASP A 38 -2.45 -8.92 3.87
N TYR A 39 -3.46 -9.65 3.40
CA TYR A 39 -4.46 -9.09 2.49
C TYR A 39 -5.30 -8.00 3.14
N LYS A 40 -5.63 -8.15 4.43
CA LYS A 40 -6.38 -7.12 5.17
C LYS A 40 -5.56 -5.83 5.28
N GLY A 41 -4.29 -5.93 5.68
CA GLY A 41 -3.41 -4.77 5.75
C GLY A 41 -3.12 -4.16 4.36
N ALA A 42 -3.02 -4.98 3.32
CA ALA A 42 -2.83 -4.50 1.95
C ALA A 42 -4.02 -3.63 1.48
N VAL A 43 -5.25 -4.06 1.78
CA VAL A 43 -6.46 -3.26 1.49
C VAL A 43 -6.44 -1.94 2.25
N THR A 44 -6.18 -1.95 3.56
CA THR A 44 -6.13 -0.73 4.37
C THR A 44 -5.09 0.28 3.85
N ALA A 45 -3.88 -0.20 3.52
CA ALA A 45 -2.84 0.66 2.98
C ALA A 45 -3.23 1.20 1.59
N ALA A 46 -3.75 0.37 0.69
CA ALA A 46 -4.16 0.82 -0.64
C ALA A 46 -5.31 1.85 -0.58
N GLU A 47 -6.30 1.68 0.32
CA GLU A 47 -7.37 2.66 0.53
C GLU A 47 -6.83 4.01 1.02
N GLN A 48 -5.87 3.99 1.95
CA GLN A 48 -5.20 5.21 2.42
C GLN A 48 -4.38 5.88 1.31
N SER A 49 -3.62 5.10 0.53
CA SER A 49 -2.87 5.59 -0.63
C SER A 49 -3.79 6.28 -1.63
N LYS A 50 -4.92 5.63 -1.99
CA LYS A 50 -5.90 6.18 -2.91
C LYS A 50 -6.44 7.53 -2.43
N LYS A 51 -6.80 7.63 -1.15
CA LYS A 51 -7.27 8.88 -0.55
C LYS A 51 -6.22 10.00 -0.68
N LEU A 52 -4.95 9.70 -0.39
CA LEU A 52 -3.86 10.67 -0.50
C LEU A 52 -3.58 11.06 -1.96
N ALA A 53 -3.66 10.12 -2.89
CA ALA A 53 -3.45 10.37 -4.31
C ALA A 53 -4.53 11.30 -4.89
N LEU A 54 -5.80 11.09 -4.52
CA LEU A 54 -6.91 11.94 -4.93
C LEU A 54 -6.90 13.32 -4.26
N ALA A 55 -6.34 13.42 -3.05
CA ALA A 55 -6.16 14.69 -2.34
C ALA A 55 -4.90 15.48 -2.76
N ALA A 56 -4.00 14.88 -3.55
CA ALA A 56 -2.82 15.56 -4.06
C ALA A 56 -3.20 16.72 -4.99
N THR A 57 -2.31 17.69 -5.16
CA THR A 57 -2.50 18.82 -6.09
C THR A 57 -1.31 18.89 -7.05
N PRO A 58 -1.49 18.54 -8.34
CA PRO A 58 -2.72 18.00 -8.94
C PRO A 58 -3.05 16.59 -8.41
N PRO A 59 -4.33 16.16 -8.44
CA PRO A 59 -4.71 14.80 -8.08
C PRO A 59 -4.02 13.76 -8.96
N ASN A 60 -3.60 12.65 -8.37
CA ASN A 60 -2.97 11.55 -9.09
C ASN A 60 -3.95 10.40 -9.32
N GLY A 61 -4.68 10.47 -10.44
CA GLY A 61 -5.68 9.46 -10.81
C GLY A 61 -5.07 8.09 -11.17
N ASP A 62 -3.81 8.05 -11.62
CA ASP A 62 -3.16 6.78 -11.96
C ASP A 62 -2.85 5.95 -10.73
N TYR A 63 -2.39 6.59 -9.65
CA TYR A 63 -2.24 5.91 -8.36
C TYR A 63 -3.56 5.44 -7.79
N ALA A 64 -4.64 6.23 -7.92
CA ALA A 64 -5.97 5.80 -7.49
C ALA A 64 -6.41 4.50 -8.21
N LYS A 65 -6.14 4.37 -9.52
CA LYS A 65 -6.42 3.13 -10.28
C LYS A 65 -5.52 1.96 -9.85
N MET A 66 -4.23 2.22 -9.59
CA MET A 66 -3.31 1.20 -9.09
C MET A 66 -3.75 0.67 -7.71
N ASP A 67 -4.23 1.56 -6.83
CA ASP A 67 -4.73 1.18 -5.52
C ASP A 67 -6.05 0.39 -5.62
N ASP A 68 -6.96 0.76 -6.53
CA ASP A 68 -8.17 -0.04 -6.79
C ASP A 68 -7.85 -1.46 -7.25
N ALA A 69 -6.85 -1.61 -8.14
CA ALA A 69 -6.38 -2.92 -8.59
C ALA A 69 -5.78 -3.74 -7.43
N LEU A 70 -4.96 -3.12 -6.57
CA LEU A 70 -4.40 -3.76 -5.38
C LEU A 70 -5.49 -4.23 -4.40
N ILE A 71 -6.51 -3.40 -4.16
CA ILE A 71 -7.64 -3.74 -3.29
C ILE A 71 -8.40 -4.93 -3.86
N ALA A 72 -8.68 -4.93 -5.16
CA ALA A 72 -9.38 -6.03 -5.83
C ALA A 72 -8.58 -7.34 -5.75
N GLU A 73 -7.27 -7.29 -6.00
CA GLU A 73 -6.38 -8.43 -5.89
C GLU A 73 -6.31 -8.96 -4.46
N ALA A 74 -6.09 -8.10 -3.47
CA ALA A 74 -6.04 -8.49 -2.05
C ALA A 74 -7.37 -9.12 -1.59
N LYS A 75 -8.52 -8.55 -1.97
CA LYS A 75 -9.85 -9.11 -1.68
C LYS A 75 -10.08 -10.45 -2.36
N LYS A 76 -9.54 -10.67 -3.56
CA LYS A 76 -9.63 -11.96 -4.27
C LYS A 76 -8.77 -13.02 -3.60
N MET A 77 -7.56 -12.67 -3.18
CA MET A 77 -6.58 -13.60 -2.60
C MET A 77 -6.84 -13.93 -1.12
N GLY A 78 -7.58 -13.08 -0.41
CA GLY A 78 -7.95 -13.27 0.99
C GLY A 78 -9.32 -13.91 1.23
N LYS A 79 -10.00 -14.37 0.17
CA LYS A 79 -11.18 -15.25 0.26
C LYS A 79 -10.73 -16.70 0.37
#